data_AF-A0A4R0E873-F1
#
_entry.id   AF-A0A4R0E873-F1
#
_cell.length_a   1.000
_cell.length_b   1.000
_cell.length_c   1.000
_cell.angle_alpha   90.00
_cell.angle_beta   90.00
_cell.angle_gamma   90.00
#
_symmetry.space_group_name_H-M   'P 1'
#
loop_
_entity.id
_entity.type
_entity.pdbx_description
1 polymer ?
#
loop_
_entity_poly.entity_id
_entity_poly.type
_entity_poly.pdbx_seq_one_letter_code
_entity_poly.pdbx_strand_id
1 'polypeptide(L)'
;MICPQHLIPVFTIFNANDEYHCVINKIQDEAVFTKPNKPSLKIDGLGKMNEAAQKRFKLFLELWLRHGKDFVVRLKAQAIMLEPAHDQS
;
A
#
# COMPACT_ATOMS: atom_id res chain seq x y z
N MET A 1 -3.74 -12.56 8.76
CA MET A 1 -3.31 -11.23 9.27
C MET A 1 -4.26 -10.17 8.69
N ILE A 2 -4.63 -9.16 9.47
CA ILE A 2 -5.49 -8.04 9.03
C ILE A 2 -4.65 -6.77 9.02
N CYS A 3 -4.74 -5.99 7.94
CA CYS A 3 -4.16 -4.65 7.86
C CYS A 3 -5.16 -3.64 8.45
N PRO A 4 -4.80 -2.89 9.52
CA PRO A 4 -5.65 -1.84 10.06
C PRO A 4 -5.99 -0.80 8.99
N GLN A 5 -7.26 -0.35 8.93
CA GLN A 5 -7.74 0.56 7.89
C GLN A 5 -6.90 1.84 7.73
N HIS A 6 -6.46 2.43 8.86
CA HIS A 6 -5.63 3.63 8.84
C HIS A 6 -4.21 3.42 8.25
N LEU A 7 -3.76 2.17 8.12
CA LEU A 7 -2.48 1.81 7.49
C LEU A 7 -2.62 1.43 6.02
N ILE A 8 -3.84 1.17 5.52
CA ILE A 8 -4.07 0.81 4.11
C ILE A 8 -3.47 1.84 3.15
N PRO A 9 -3.68 3.16 3.30
CA PRO A 9 -3.08 4.14 2.39
C PRO A 9 -1.55 4.09 2.38
N VAL A 10 -0.93 3.97 3.55
CA VAL A 10 0.54 3.91 3.69
C VAL A 10 1.09 2.62 3.07
N PHE A 11 0.39 1.51 3.25
CA PHE A 11 0.76 0.23 2.65
C PHE A 11 0.59 0.25 1.12
N THR A 12 -0.45 0.91 0.60
CA THR A 12 -0.63 1.15 -0.84
C THR A 12 0.57 1.88 -1.43
N ILE A 13 1.01 2.98 -0.79
CA ILE A 13 2.17 3.76 -1.24
C ILE A 13 3.46 2.91 -1.18
N PHE A 14 3.64 2.16 -0.09
CA PHE A 14 4.78 1.26 0.05
C PHE A 14 4.87 0.23 -1.10
N ASN A 15 3.73 -0.30 -1.55
CA ASN A 15 3.70 -1.23 -2.68
C ASN A 15 3.91 -0.50 -4.02
N ALA A 16 3.34 0.69 -4.20
CA ALA A 16 3.54 1.52 -5.39
C ALA A 16 5.02 1.92 -5.59
N ASN A 17 5.74 2.20 -4.50
CA ASN A 17 7.19 2.47 -4.52
C ASN A 17 8.03 1.26 -4.95
N ASP A 18 7.51 0.04 -4.80
CA ASP A 18 8.09 -1.18 -5.38
C ASP A 18 7.38 -1.54 -6.70
N GLU A 19 6.90 -0.53 -7.43
CA GLU A 19 6.38 -0.65 -8.80
C GLU A 19 5.16 -1.58 -8.94
N TYR A 20 4.42 -1.82 -7.86
CA TYR A 20 3.13 -2.49 -7.99
C TYR A 20 2.10 -1.51 -8.55
N HIS A 21 1.38 -1.93 -9.57
CA HIS A 21 0.19 -1.23 -10.06
C HIS A 21 -1.01 -1.58 -9.20
N CYS A 22 -1.71 -0.56 -8.70
CA CYS A 22 -2.91 -0.72 -7.89
C CYS A 22 -4.16 -0.57 -8.75
N VAL A 23 -5.09 -1.53 -8.64
CA VAL A 23 -6.42 -1.48 -9.25
C VAL A 23 -7.46 -1.66 -8.15
N ILE A 24 -8.45 -0.78 -8.11
CA ILE A 24 -9.56 -0.86 -7.15
C ILE A 24 -10.75 -1.55 -7.80
N ASN A 25 -11.10 -2.73 -7.31
CA ASN A 25 -12.35 -3.40 -7.62
C ASN A 25 -13.46 -2.91 -6.68
N LYS A 26 -14.23 -1.93 -7.15
CA LYS A 26 -15.34 -1.33 -6.37
C LYS A 26 -16.49 -2.30 -6.08
N ILE A 27 -16.69 -3.34 -6.89
CA ILE A 27 -17.78 -4.31 -6.71
C ILE A 27 -17.47 -5.24 -5.54
N GLN A 28 -16.21 -5.66 -5.42
CA GLN A 28 -15.74 -6.55 -4.36
C GLN A 28 -15.15 -5.81 -3.15
N ASP A 29 -15.13 -4.47 -3.20
CA ASP A 29 -14.44 -3.62 -2.23
C ASP A 29 -12.99 -4.10 -1.97
N GLU A 30 -12.25 -4.38 -3.06
CA GLU A 30 -10.90 -4.97 -3.02
C GLU A 30 -9.91 -4.08 -3.76
N ALA A 31 -8.75 -3.82 -3.15
CA ALA A 31 -7.58 -3.30 -3.85
C ALA A 31 -6.65 -4.44 -4.25
N VAL A 32 -6.29 -4.50 -5.53
CA VAL A 32 -5.40 -5.51 -6.10
C VAL A 32 -4.14 -4.83 -6.61
N PHE A 33 -3.00 -5.31 -6.13
CA PHE A 33 -1.67 -4.86 -6.54
C PHE A 33 -1.03 -5.91 -7.43
N THR A 34 -0.56 -5.52 -8.60
CA THR A 34 0.10 -6.42 -9.56
C THR A 34 1.48 -5.90 -9.97
N LYS A 35 2.42 -6.83 -10.14
CA LYS A 35 3.77 -6.57 -10.67
C LYS A 35 4.19 -7.77 -11.52
N PRO A 36 4.85 -7.57 -12.67
CA PRO A 36 5.30 -8.69 -13.50
C PRO A 36 6.14 -9.70 -12.70
N ASN A 37 5.90 -10.99 -12.92
CA ASN A 37 6.60 -12.10 -12.25
C ASN A 37 6.48 -12.11 -10.71
N LYS A 38 5.50 -11.40 -10.14
CA LYS A 38 5.20 -11.44 -8.70
C LYS A 38 3.76 -11.85 -8.45
N PRO A 39 3.47 -12.55 -7.34
CA PRO A 39 2.10 -12.81 -6.93
C PRO A 39 1.33 -11.51 -6.71
N SER A 40 0.06 -11.49 -7.09
CA SER A 40 -0.81 -10.35 -6.80
C SER A 40 -1.03 -10.20 -5.29
N LEU A 41 -1.02 -8.96 -4.81
CA LEU A 41 -1.36 -8.64 -3.42
C LEU A 41 -2.81 -8.17 -3.42
N LYS A 42 -3.62 -8.71 -2.52
CA LYS A 42 -5.05 -8.38 -2.42
C LYS A 42 -5.37 -7.94 -1.01
N ILE A 43 -6.15 -6.87 -0.89
CA ILE A 43 -6.69 -6.38 0.37
C ILE A 43 -8.15 -5.96 0.18
N ASP A 44 -9.07 -6.49 0.98
CA ASP A 44 -10.47 -6.05 0.99
C ASP A 44 -10.66 -4.80 1.86
N GLY A 45 -11.84 -4.16 1.80
CA GLY A 45 -12.15 -2.96 2.59
C GLY A 45 -12.21 -3.19 4.10
N LEU A 46 -12.21 -4.45 4.54
CA LEU A 46 -12.06 -4.85 5.94
C LEU A 46 -10.59 -5.08 6.34
N GLY A 47 -9.66 -4.93 5.40
CA GLY A 47 -8.23 -5.10 5.60
C GLY A 47 -7.76 -6.56 5.57
N LYS A 48 -8.60 -7.51 5.17
CA LYS A 48 -8.18 -8.92 5.02
C LYS A 48 -7.31 -9.05 3.78
N MET A 49 -6.25 -9.83 3.92
CA MET A 49 -5.20 -9.96 2.91
C MET A 49 -5.02 -11.40 2.45
N ASN A 50 -4.73 -11.59 1.16
CA ASN A 50 -4.24 -12.87 0.66
C ASN A 50 -2.83 -13.16 1.21
N GLU A 51 -2.36 -14.41 1.12
CA GLU A 51 -1.08 -14.83 1.74
C GLU A 51 0.11 -13.99 1.26
N ALA A 52 0.16 -13.65 -0.04
CA ALA A 52 1.19 -12.79 -0.60
C ALA A 52 1.18 -11.38 0.01
N ALA A 53 0.00 -10.76 0.12
CA ALA A 53 -0.15 -9.47 0.78
C ALA A 53 0.23 -9.54 2.28
N GLN A 54 -0.08 -10.63 2.98
CA GLN A 54 0.32 -10.81 4.38
C GLN A 54 1.85 -10.85 4.54
N LYS A 55 2.57 -11.58 3.68
CA LYS A 55 4.04 -11.63 3.69
C LYS A 55 4.62 -10.23 3.42
N ARG A 56 4.04 -9.50 2.47
CA ARG A 56 4.47 -8.14 2.14
C ARG A 56 4.17 -7.15 3.27
N PHE A 57 3.03 -7.28 3.92
CA PHE A 57 2.67 -6.44 5.07
C PHE A 57 3.56 -6.70 6.27
N LYS A 58 3.99 -7.95 6.50
CA LYS A 58 4.98 -8.26 7.53
C LYS A 58 6.30 -7.50 7.30
N LEU A 59 6.81 -7.49 6.06
CA LEU A 59 8.00 -6.71 5.70
C LEU A 59 7.80 -5.21 5.97
N PHE A 60 6.64 -4.66 5.61
CA PHE A 60 6.29 -3.28 5.92
C PHE A 60 6.36 -2.99 7.43
N LEU A 61 5.79 -3.86 8.27
CA LEU A 61 5.83 -3.72 9.73
C LEU A 61 7.26 -3.84 10.29
N GLU A 62 8.08 -4.75 9.76
CA GLU A 62 9.48 -4.90 10.18
C GLU A 62 10.30 -3.64 9.88
N LEU A 63 10.11 -3.03 8.70
CA LEU A 63 10.75 -1.77 8.33
C LEU A 63 10.25 -0.62 9.22
N TRP A 64 8.94 -0.58 9.52
CA TRP A 64 8.39 0.43 10.41
C TRP A 64 8.95 0.30 11.83
N LEU A 65 9.04 -0.92 12.38
CA LEU A 65 9.64 -1.15 13.69
C LEU A 65 11.13 -0.77 13.73
N ARG A 66 11.86 -1.00 12.64
CA ARG A 66 13.29 -0.66 12.54
C ARG A 66 13.54 0.85 12.43
N HIS A 67 12.72 1.56 11.66
CA HIS A 67 12.98 2.95 11.28
C HIS A 67 12.06 3.97 11.98
N GLY A 68 11.09 3.49 12.77
CA GLY A 68 10.18 4.33 13.53
C GLY A 68 9.23 5.16 12.66
N LYS A 69 8.68 6.21 13.26
CA LYS A 69 7.65 7.07 12.63
C LYS A 69 8.13 7.73 11.32
N ASP A 70 9.43 8.00 11.19
CA ASP A 70 10.02 8.62 10.01
C ASP A 70 9.82 7.81 8.73
N PHE A 71 9.74 6.47 8.85
CA PHE A 71 9.44 5.61 7.71
C PHE A 71 8.07 5.92 7.10
N VAL A 72 7.04 6.02 7.95
CA VAL A 72 5.68 6.36 7.54
C VAL A 72 5.59 7.79 7.02
N VAL A 73 6.30 8.74 7.64
CA VAL A 73 6.35 10.14 7.20
C VAL A 73 6.95 10.24 5.80
N ARG A 74 8.07 9.56 5.52
CA ARG A 74 8.69 9.54 4.19
C ARG A 74 7.78 8.96 3.12
N LEU A 75 7.08 7.86 3.42
CA LEU A 75 6.10 7.27 2.50
C LEU A 75 4.96 8.26 2.20
N LYS A 76 4.41 8.92 3.23
CA LYS A 76 3.35 9.92 3.05
C LYS A 76 3.82 11.13 2.22
N ALA A 77 5.03 11.62 2.46
CA ALA A 77 5.59 12.73 1.68
C ALA A 77 5.72 12.39 0.19
N GLN A 78 6.11 11.15 -0.14
CA GLN A 78 6.19 10.69 -1.53
C GLN A 78 4.81 10.59 -2.19
N ALA A 79 3.76 10.24 -1.43
CA ALA A 79 2.40 10.20 -1.95
C ALA A 79 1.88 11.59 -2.35
N ILE A 80 2.21 12.63 -1.58
CA ILE A 80 1.84 14.02 -1.89
C ILE A 80 2.56 14.51 -3.15
N MET A 81 3.80 14.09 -3.38
CA MET A 81 4.54 14.42 -4.61
C MET A 81 4.03 13.70 -5.86
N LEU A 82 3.20 12.66 -5.70
CA LEU A 82 2.59 11.90 -6.79
C LEU A 82 1.18 12.40 -7.17
N GLU A 83 0.57 13.28 -6.38
CA GLU A 83 -0.57 14.05 -6.85
C GLU A 83 -0.05 15.08 -7.87
N PRO A 84 -0.51 15.06 -9.15
CA PRO A 84 -0.19 16.16 -10.04
C PRO A 84 -0.73 17.42 -9.38
N ALA A 85 0.12 18.45 -9.29
CA ALA A 85 -0.31 19.78 -8.90
C ALA A 85 -1.63 20.07 -9.61
N HIS A 86 -2.71 20.13 -8.84
CA HIS A 86 -4.00 20.52 -9.39
C HIS A 86 -3.79 21.92 -9.95
N ASP A 87 -3.91 22.01 -11.27
CA ASP A 87 -3.86 23.22 -12.07
C ASP A 87 -4.67 24.31 -11.35
N GLN A 88 -3.97 25.27 -10.75
CA GLN A 88 -4.54 26.54 -10.36
C GLN A 88 -4.12 27.56 -11.40
N SER A 89 -4.84 27.59 -12.53
CA SER A 89 -4.98 28.78 -13.37
C SER A 89 -6.05 28.58 -14.44
#